data_AF-A0A7X8EGN5-F1
#
_entry.id   AF-A0A7X8EGN5-F1
#
_cell.length_a   1.000
_cell.length_b   1.000
_cell.length_c   1.000
_cell.angle_alpha   90.00
_cell.angle_beta   90.00
_cell.angle_gamma   90.00
#
_symmetry.space_group_name_H-M   'P 1'
#
loop_
_entity.id
_entity.type
_entity.pdbx_description
1 polymer ?
#
loop_
_entity_poly.entity_id
_entity_poly.type
_entity_poly.pdbx_seq_one_letter_code
_entity_poly.pdbx_strand_id
1 'polypeptide(L)'
;MRQLMKLLLLTFVWVSSLNSLMAVPAYPGIIQKTQSDGTTLNYYLFGDEYFSWARTTDGYTIKHNTVGDYVYMIKDIDGDLVLSEVIAHDPESRSDAELLFLSTLETEMFYSKEQMAIVQQAIAIRKAEDEKASRAFPTTGNRKLICILIGFQDRAFVKTQAEFNALFNQVGYSTGGATGSVKDYYLESSYNQFNLTVDVAGPYVASRNMAYYGSNTSGNPSALVREAINLADPHVNFAEYDNDNDGYVDAVYIIFAGYGEEAGGPADAIWSHASSLYPAVYKDGKYISRYSCSPELRGSYGQNITNIGVICHEFGHVLGAPDYYDTDYETGGQYSGTGDWDMMAGGS
;
A
#
# COMPACT_ATOMS: atom_id res chain seq x y z
N MET A 1 19.16 -20.92 38.87
CA MET A 1 17.68 -20.92 38.86
C MET A 1 17.21 -19.57 39.40
N ARG A 2 16.36 -18.86 38.63
CA ARG A 2 16.03 -17.42 38.66
C ARG A 2 17.07 -16.54 37.94
N GLN A 3 16.85 -15.93 36.78
CA GLN A 3 15.72 -15.90 35.84
C GLN A 3 16.36 -15.74 34.43
N LEU A 4 16.47 -16.82 33.65
CA LEU A 4 15.73 -16.93 32.38
C LEU A 4 14.42 -16.13 32.37
N MET A 5 14.45 -14.96 31.72
CA MET A 5 13.34 -14.26 31.04
C MET A 5 13.77 -12.80 30.82
N LYS A 6 14.83 -12.57 30.03
CA LYS A 6 14.84 -11.38 29.18
C LYS A 6 14.41 -11.90 27.82
N LEU A 7 13.09 -11.83 27.60
CA LEU A 7 12.55 -11.83 26.25
C LEU A 7 13.31 -10.70 25.54
N LEU A 8 14.24 -11.05 24.65
CA LEU A 8 14.64 -10.10 23.62
C LEU A 8 13.33 -9.80 22.87
N LEU A 9 12.69 -8.69 23.19
CA LEU A 9 11.84 -7.97 22.27
C LEU A 9 12.76 -7.50 21.14
N LEU A 10 13.18 -8.45 20.29
CA LEU A 10 13.68 -8.16 18.97
C LEU A 10 12.51 -7.47 18.26
N THR A 11 12.52 -6.14 18.30
CA THR A 11 11.74 -5.32 17.37
C THR A 11 12.30 -5.61 15.99
N PHE A 12 11.79 -6.68 15.38
CA PHE A 12 12.07 -6.98 13.98
C PHE A 12 11.68 -5.75 13.19
N VAL A 13 12.63 -5.24 12.43
CA VAL A 13 12.33 -4.38 11.30
C VAL A 13 11.76 -5.34 10.25
N TRP A 14 10.44 -5.27 10.07
CA TRP A 14 9.68 -6.30 9.35
C TRP A 14 9.68 -6.02 7.86
N VAL A 15 9.91 -7.10 7.12
CA VAL A 15 10.04 -7.14 5.67
C VAL A 15 8.92 -8.06 5.20
N SER A 16 7.92 -7.53 4.49
CA SER A 16 6.85 -8.29 3.82
C SER A 16 7.40 -9.32 2.79
N SER A 17 6.52 -10.19 2.26
CA SER A 17 6.86 -11.37 1.44
C SER A 17 7.86 -11.15 0.28
N LEU A 18 8.58 -12.21 -0.11
CA LEU A 18 9.58 -12.31 -1.20
C LEU A 18 8.99 -12.18 -2.62
N ASN A 19 8.06 -11.26 -2.85
CA ASN A 19 7.66 -10.89 -4.22
C ASN A 19 8.13 -9.47 -4.48
N SER A 20 8.42 -9.22 -5.74
CA SER A 20 8.91 -7.95 -6.25
C SER A 20 7.76 -6.93 -6.20
N LEU A 21 7.95 -5.75 -5.60
CA LEU A 21 6.88 -4.82 -5.22
C LEU A 21 7.31 -3.39 -5.53
N MET A 22 6.41 -2.62 -6.14
CA MET A 22 6.50 -1.17 -6.30
C MET A 22 5.22 -0.57 -5.77
N ALA A 23 5.24 0.55 -5.07
CA ALA A 23 4.06 1.10 -4.41
C ALA A 23 4.05 2.61 -4.33
N VAL A 24 2.88 3.18 -4.06
CA VAL A 24 2.73 4.57 -3.62
C VAL A 24 3.40 4.81 -2.26
N PRO A 25 4.01 5.99 -2.02
CA PRO A 25 4.50 6.35 -0.70
C PRO A 25 3.35 6.57 0.28
N ALA A 26 3.69 6.67 1.57
CA ALA A 26 2.74 6.98 2.63
C ALA A 26 1.96 8.27 2.36
N TYR A 27 0.67 8.28 2.72
CA TYR A 27 -0.21 9.44 2.56
C TYR A 27 0.41 10.69 3.23
N PRO A 28 0.62 11.79 2.49
CA PRO A 28 1.39 12.94 2.99
C PRO A 28 0.61 13.80 4.00
N GLY A 29 -0.68 13.54 4.18
CA GLY A 29 -1.55 14.28 5.09
C GLY A 29 -1.62 13.69 6.49
N ILE A 30 -2.39 14.37 7.35
CA ILE A 30 -2.68 13.87 8.71
C ILE A 30 -3.57 12.64 8.62
N ILE A 31 -3.18 11.59 9.34
CA ILE A 31 -3.94 10.37 9.54
C ILE A 31 -4.53 10.37 10.94
N GLN A 32 -5.76 9.88 11.05
CA GLN A 32 -6.46 9.73 12.32
C GLN A 32 -6.54 8.27 12.74
N LYS A 33 -6.24 8.01 14.01
CA LYS A 33 -6.39 6.70 14.65
C LYS A 33 -7.10 6.85 15.99
N THR A 34 -8.19 6.10 16.18
CA THR A 34 -8.75 5.88 17.52
C THR A 34 -7.98 4.78 18.24
N GLN A 35 -7.52 5.08 19.45
CA GLN A 35 -6.75 4.17 20.30
C GLN A 35 -7.64 3.40 21.27
N SER A 36 -7.07 2.39 21.92
CA SER A 36 -7.79 1.47 22.82
C SER A 36 -8.36 2.15 24.06
N ASP A 37 -7.79 3.27 24.49
CA ASP A 37 -8.30 4.13 25.57
C ASP A 37 -9.43 5.08 25.13
N GLY A 38 -9.81 5.05 23.85
CA GLY A 38 -10.89 5.84 23.26
C GLY A 38 -10.47 7.23 22.79
N THR A 39 -9.20 7.62 22.95
CA THR A 39 -8.66 8.86 22.39
C THR A 39 -8.45 8.76 20.89
N THR A 40 -8.40 9.92 20.22
CA THR A 40 -7.99 10.02 18.82
C THR A 40 -6.60 10.63 18.75
N LEU A 41 -5.72 10.01 17.97
CA LEU A 41 -4.39 10.50 17.65
C LEU A 41 -4.36 10.97 16.19
N ASN A 42 -3.88 12.19 15.97
CA ASN A 42 -3.47 12.71 14.68
C ASN A 42 -1.96 12.51 14.50
N TYR A 43 -1.55 11.92 13.38
CA TYR A 43 -0.15 11.63 13.10
C TYR A 43 0.17 11.70 11.62
N TYR A 44 1.46 11.75 11.30
CA TYR A 44 2.00 11.62 9.95
C TYR A 44 2.61 10.24 9.75
N LEU A 45 2.34 9.61 8.61
CA LEU A 45 3.01 8.40 8.17
C LEU A 45 4.05 8.77 7.10
N PHE A 46 5.20 8.10 7.14
CA PHE A 46 6.33 8.32 6.26
C PHE A 46 6.79 6.99 5.67
N GLY A 47 7.54 7.08 4.58
CA GLY A 47 8.13 5.93 3.90
C GLY A 47 7.23 5.32 2.83
N ASP A 48 7.44 4.04 2.57
CA ASP A 48 6.90 3.28 1.43
C ASP A 48 6.69 1.78 1.78
N GLU A 49 6.49 0.93 0.77
CA GLU A 49 6.28 -0.52 0.91
C GLU A 49 7.49 -1.31 1.45
N TYR A 50 8.67 -0.70 1.44
CA TYR A 50 9.87 -1.29 1.97
C TYR A 50 10.06 -0.95 3.44
N PHE A 51 9.74 0.28 3.82
CA PHE A 51 9.91 0.74 5.18
C PHE A 51 9.01 1.95 5.47
N SER A 52 8.25 1.87 6.57
CA SER A 52 7.42 2.98 7.02
C SER A 52 7.55 3.24 8.51
N TRP A 53 7.33 4.49 8.90
CA TRP A 53 7.30 4.93 10.30
C TRP A 53 6.32 6.08 10.47
N ALA A 54 5.88 6.30 11.71
CA ALA A 54 4.92 7.35 12.04
C ALA A 54 5.49 8.35 13.04
N ARG A 55 4.99 9.58 12.99
CA ARG A 55 5.28 10.62 13.98
C ARG A 55 4.03 11.38 14.41
N THR A 56 3.95 11.76 15.67
CA THR A 56 2.93 12.71 16.14
C THR A 56 3.05 14.04 15.39
N THR A 57 2.00 14.87 15.45
CA THR A 57 1.98 16.20 14.79
C THR A 57 3.06 17.17 15.27
N ASP A 58 3.68 16.88 16.42
CA ASP A 58 4.79 17.62 17.01
C ASP A 58 6.13 16.85 17.01
N GLY A 59 6.24 15.78 16.21
CA GLY A 59 7.52 15.19 15.81
C GLY A 59 8.03 14.02 16.66
N TYR A 60 7.26 13.46 17.59
CA TYR A 60 7.69 12.27 18.31
C TYR A 60 7.45 11.01 17.47
N THR A 61 8.47 10.16 17.36
CA THR A 61 8.38 8.92 16.59
C THR A 61 7.56 7.89 17.35
N ILE A 62 6.60 7.27 16.67
CA ILE A 62 5.62 6.36 17.23
C ILE A 62 5.51 5.09 16.37
N LYS A 63 5.10 3.99 17.00
CA LYS A 63 4.83 2.73 16.29
C LYS A 63 3.72 1.96 16.98
N HIS A 64 3.03 1.12 16.22
CA HIS A 64 2.03 0.23 16.77
C HIS A 64 2.64 -0.80 17.74
N ASN A 65 2.00 -0.95 18.90
CA ASN A 65 2.22 -2.07 19.80
C ASN A 65 1.39 -3.30 19.36
N THR A 66 1.48 -4.40 20.12
CA THR A 66 0.80 -5.66 19.79
C THR A 66 -0.73 -5.61 19.86
N VAL A 67 -1.30 -4.59 20.49
CA VAL A 67 -2.77 -4.40 20.57
C VAL A 67 -3.27 -3.36 19.57
N GLY A 68 -2.37 -2.74 18.80
CA GLY A 68 -2.71 -1.80 17.72
C GLY A 68 -2.75 -0.33 18.13
N ASP A 69 -2.30 0.03 19.33
CA ASP A 69 -2.14 1.42 19.76
C ASP A 69 -0.80 1.99 19.30
N TYR A 70 -0.75 3.29 19.03
CA TYR A 70 0.52 3.96 18.79
C TYR A 70 1.17 4.29 20.13
N VAL A 71 2.38 3.80 20.33
CA VAL A 71 3.21 4.13 21.49
C VAL A 71 4.46 4.87 21.03
N TYR A 72 5.02 5.69 21.92
CA TYR A 72 6.28 6.38 21.65
C TYR A 72 7.43 5.39 21.46
N MET A 73 8.33 5.70 20.54
CA MET A 73 9.60 4.99 20.39
C MET A 73 10.65 5.59 21.33
N ILE A 74 11.50 4.74 21.89
CA ILE A 74 12.63 5.13 22.76
C ILE A 74 13.91 4.48 22.25
N LYS A 75 15.06 5.09 22.56
CA LYS A 75 16.37 4.48 22.33
C LYS A 75 16.68 3.49 23.43
N ASP A 76 17.09 2.28 23.07
CA ASP A 76 17.67 1.34 24.02
C ASP A 76 19.15 1.66 24.30
N ILE A 77 19.86 0.75 24.98
CA ILE A 77 21.27 0.95 25.34
C ILE A 77 22.20 0.96 24.12
N ASP A 78 21.81 0.30 23.04
CA ASP A 78 22.57 0.20 21.80
C ASP A 78 22.20 1.34 20.83
N GLY A 79 21.19 2.15 21.18
CA GLY A 79 20.71 3.27 20.38
C GLY A 79 19.63 2.88 19.37
N ASP A 80 19.14 1.64 19.43
CA ASP A 80 18.06 1.15 18.58
C ASP A 80 16.73 1.71 19.05
N LEU A 81 15.84 2.02 18.09
CA LEU A 81 14.48 2.41 18.43
C LEU A 81 13.64 1.19 18.78
N VAL A 82 13.11 1.19 19.99
CA VAL A 82 12.21 0.17 20.55
C VAL A 82 10.91 0.79 21.06
N LEU A 83 9.87 -0.04 21.22
CA LEU A 83 8.57 0.41 21.74
C LEU A 83 8.69 0.80 23.22
N SER A 84 8.06 1.91 23.60
CA SER A 84 7.71 2.18 25.00
C SER A 84 6.37 1.55 25.38
N GLU A 85 5.99 1.71 26.65
CA GLU A 85 4.65 1.34 27.14
C GLU A 85 3.67 2.54 27.14
N VAL A 86 4.12 3.73 26.71
CA VAL A 86 3.34 4.97 26.78
C VAL A 86 2.57 5.17 25.48
N ILE A 87 1.24 5.09 25.56
CA ILE A 87 0.32 5.41 24.47
C ILE A 87 0.48 6.89 24.10
N ALA A 88 0.62 7.17 22.81
CA ALA A 88 0.87 8.50 22.29
C ALA A 88 -0.43 9.27 22.09
N HIS A 89 -0.52 10.48 22.64
CA HIS A 89 -1.69 11.34 22.44
C HIS A 89 -1.35 12.59 21.63
N ASP A 90 -2.40 13.19 21.05
CA ASP A 90 -2.32 14.55 20.51
C ASP A 90 -1.83 15.52 21.58
N PRO A 91 -1.02 16.54 21.22
CA PRO A 91 -0.36 17.44 22.17
C PRO A 91 -1.29 18.02 23.25
N GLU A 92 -2.52 18.38 22.88
CA GLU A 92 -3.53 18.95 23.75
C GLU A 92 -4.22 17.95 24.69
N SER A 93 -4.07 16.65 24.43
CA SER A 93 -4.69 15.56 25.19
C SER A 93 -3.73 14.86 26.16
N ARG A 94 -2.46 15.28 26.20
CA ARG A 94 -1.42 14.62 27.01
C ARG A 94 -1.58 14.91 28.49
N SER A 95 -1.36 13.87 29.30
CA SER A 95 -1.30 14.01 30.76
C SER A 95 0.03 14.60 31.24
N ASP A 96 0.08 15.12 32.46
CA ASP A 96 1.34 15.61 33.07
C ASP A 96 2.44 14.53 33.13
N ALA A 97 2.03 13.27 33.36
CA ALA A 97 2.96 12.14 33.39
C ALA A 97 3.56 11.84 32.00
N GLU A 98 2.74 11.96 30.95
CA GLU A 98 3.17 11.83 29.57
C GLU A 98 4.09 12.98 29.16
N LEU A 99 3.75 14.22 29.49
CA LEU A 99 4.61 15.38 29.24
C LEU A 99 5.98 15.25 29.93
N LEU A 100 6.00 14.74 31.16
CA LEU A 100 7.25 14.45 31.87
C LEU A 100 8.05 13.35 31.18
N PHE A 101 7.39 12.28 30.71
CA PHE A 101 8.04 11.24 29.92
C PHE A 101 8.64 11.80 28.61
N LEU A 102 7.88 12.61 27.88
CA LEU A 102 8.34 13.22 26.63
C LEU A 102 9.50 14.20 26.81
N SER A 103 9.61 14.85 27.98
CA SER A 103 10.77 15.71 28.28
C SER A 103 12.11 14.95 28.27
N THR A 104 12.08 13.62 28.29
CA THR A 104 13.26 12.74 28.20
C THR A 104 13.57 12.29 26.78
N LEU A 105 12.67 12.54 25.81
CA LEU A 105 12.80 12.09 24.44
C LEU A 105 13.24 13.22 23.51
N GLU A 106 13.97 12.84 22.47
CA GLU A 106 14.26 13.71 21.33
C GLU A 106 13.11 13.60 20.33
N THR A 107 12.75 14.71 19.68
CA THR A 107 11.86 14.67 18.50
C THR A 107 12.65 14.22 17.27
N GLU A 108 11.93 13.82 16.23
CA GLU A 108 12.50 13.44 14.93
C GLU A 108 13.50 12.28 15.03
N MET A 109 13.43 11.45 16.08
CA MET A 109 14.23 10.23 16.19
C MET A 109 14.05 9.36 14.94
N PHE A 110 15.11 8.66 14.59
CA PHE A 110 15.12 7.72 13.48
C PHE A 110 15.87 6.45 13.88
N TYR A 111 15.61 5.38 13.14
CA TYR A 111 16.15 4.05 13.40
C TYR A 111 17.69 4.04 13.24
N SER A 112 18.35 3.17 14.00
CA SER A 112 19.82 3.06 13.98
C SER A 112 20.35 2.57 12.62
N LYS A 113 21.66 2.70 12.41
CA LYS A 113 22.30 2.20 11.18
C LYS A 113 22.16 0.70 11.05
N GLU A 114 22.21 -0.01 12.17
CA GLU A 114 22.07 -1.45 12.27
C GLU A 114 20.66 -1.90 11.88
N GLN A 115 19.64 -1.19 12.39
CA GLN A 115 18.24 -1.41 12.00
C GLN A 115 18.02 -1.13 10.50
N MET A 116 18.58 -0.04 9.98
CA MET A 116 18.45 0.31 8.55
C MET A 116 19.25 -0.60 7.61
N ALA A 117 20.37 -1.16 8.05
CA ALA A 117 21.13 -2.13 7.25
C ALA A 117 20.32 -3.40 6.95
N ILE A 118 19.46 -3.82 7.88
CA ILE A 118 18.54 -4.95 7.69
C ILE A 118 17.49 -4.59 6.62
N VAL A 119 16.94 -3.37 6.67
CA VAL A 119 16.00 -2.85 5.66
C VAL A 119 16.66 -2.86 4.28
N GLN A 120 17.86 -2.29 4.16
CA GLN A 120 18.57 -2.18 2.89
C GLN A 120 18.89 -3.54 2.27
N GLN A 121 19.28 -4.54 3.09
CA GLN A 121 19.46 -5.90 2.60
C GLN A 121 18.16 -6.50 2.05
N ALA A 122 17.05 -6.29 2.74
CA ALA A 122 15.75 -6.74 2.29
C ALA A 122 15.30 -6.07 0.97
N ILE A 123 15.49 -4.76 0.86
CA ILE A 123 15.24 -4.00 -0.38
C ILE A 123 16.07 -4.58 -1.53
N ALA A 124 17.37 -4.78 -1.31
CA ALA A 124 18.27 -5.30 -2.34
C ALA A 124 17.86 -6.70 -2.84
N ILE A 125 17.38 -7.57 -1.95
CA ILE A 125 16.86 -8.89 -2.32
C ILE A 125 15.64 -8.75 -3.23
N ARG A 126 14.69 -7.85 -2.89
CA ARG A 126 13.46 -7.63 -3.67
C ARG A 126 13.73 -7.01 -5.05
N LYS A 127 14.54 -5.95 -5.11
CA LYS A 127 14.91 -5.30 -6.38
C LYS A 127 15.58 -6.28 -7.35
N ALA A 128 16.37 -7.24 -6.85
CA ALA A 128 16.98 -8.29 -7.68
C ALA A 128 15.97 -9.32 -8.22
N GLU A 129 14.76 -9.40 -7.66
CA GLU A 129 13.66 -10.22 -8.18
C GLU A 129 12.84 -9.47 -9.25
N ASP A 130 12.66 -8.14 -9.12
CA ASP A 130 11.95 -7.30 -10.10
C ASP A 130 12.57 -7.33 -11.50
N GLU A 131 13.91 -7.31 -11.59
CA GLU A 131 14.62 -7.31 -12.87
C GLU A 131 14.37 -8.57 -13.73
N LYS A 132 13.82 -9.65 -13.13
CA LYS A 132 13.67 -10.96 -13.80
C LYS A 132 12.30 -11.21 -14.44
N ALA A 133 11.29 -10.37 -14.19
CA ALA A 133 9.93 -10.66 -14.67
C ALA A 133 9.20 -9.37 -15.07
N SER A 134 9.53 -8.82 -16.23
CA SER A 134 8.91 -7.58 -16.68
C SER A 134 8.72 -7.53 -18.20
N ARG A 135 7.51 -7.82 -18.69
CA ARG A 135 7.03 -7.41 -20.02
C ARG A 135 6.14 -6.18 -19.87
N ALA A 136 6.32 -5.14 -20.67
CA ALA A 136 5.62 -3.87 -20.48
C ALA A 136 4.19 -3.92 -21.03
N PHE A 137 3.23 -3.37 -20.29
CA PHE A 137 1.87 -3.17 -20.78
C PHE A 137 1.88 -2.23 -22.01
N PRO A 138 1.19 -2.54 -23.11
CA PRO A 138 1.20 -1.69 -24.31
C PRO A 138 0.66 -0.27 -24.03
N THR A 139 1.48 0.76 -24.27
CA THR A 139 1.22 2.15 -23.83
C THR A 139 0.56 3.05 -24.89
N THR A 140 0.09 2.50 -26.01
CA THR A 140 -0.57 3.28 -27.07
C THR A 140 -1.73 2.52 -27.68
N GLY A 141 -2.69 3.22 -28.29
CA GLY A 141 -3.89 2.66 -28.89
C GLY A 141 -5.02 2.43 -27.90
N ASN A 142 -6.04 1.69 -28.33
CA ASN A 142 -7.14 1.26 -27.47
C ASN A 142 -6.71 0.00 -26.72
N ARG A 143 -6.69 0.07 -25.38
CA ARG A 143 -6.28 -1.06 -24.53
C ARG A 143 -7.37 -1.40 -23.54
N LYS A 144 -7.49 -2.70 -23.25
CA LYS A 144 -8.39 -3.25 -22.24
C LYS A 144 -7.60 -3.66 -20.99
N LEU A 145 -8.19 -3.44 -19.82
CA LEU A 145 -7.71 -3.94 -18.53
C LEU A 145 -8.88 -4.56 -17.78
N ILE A 146 -8.64 -5.60 -16.99
CA ILE A 146 -9.63 -6.15 -16.07
C ILE A 146 -9.35 -5.67 -14.66
N CYS A 147 -10.35 -5.07 -14.02
CA CYS A 147 -10.37 -4.76 -12.60
C CYS A 147 -11.26 -5.77 -11.87
N ILE A 148 -10.72 -6.42 -10.83
CA ILE A 148 -11.44 -7.40 -10.01
C ILE A 148 -11.63 -6.84 -8.61
N LEU A 149 -12.88 -6.69 -8.21
CA LEU A 149 -13.27 -6.26 -6.87
C LEU A 149 -13.33 -7.47 -5.95
N ILE A 150 -12.69 -7.41 -4.78
CA ILE A 150 -12.66 -8.53 -3.84
C ILE A 150 -12.71 -8.07 -2.37
N GLY A 151 -13.63 -8.64 -1.59
CA GLY A 151 -13.66 -8.53 -0.15
C GLY A 151 -13.05 -9.74 0.56
N PHE A 152 -13.00 -9.68 1.88
CA PHE A 152 -12.49 -10.73 2.76
C PHE A 152 -13.63 -11.34 3.59
N GLN A 153 -13.39 -12.49 4.23
CA GLN A 153 -14.41 -13.12 5.09
C GLN A 153 -14.86 -12.21 6.25
N ASP A 154 -13.92 -11.47 6.84
CA ASP A 154 -14.14 -10.55 7.96
C ASP A 154 -14.32 -9.09 7.53
N ARG A 155 -14.20 -8.80 6.23
CA ARG A 155 -14.34 -7.45 5.67
C ARG A 155 -15.04 -7.49 4.32
N ALA A 156 -16.34 -7.24 4.33
CA ALA A 156 -17.14 -7.17 3.12
C ALA A 156 -16.77 -5.94 2.26
N PHE A 157 -16.87 -6.13 0.93
CA PHE A 157 -16.85 -5.06 -0.04
C PHE A 157 -18.20 -4.32 0.01
N VAL A 158 -18.18 -3.00 0.11
CA VAL A 158 -19.35 -2.13 0.35
C VAL A 158 -19.69 -1.22 -0.82
N LYS A 159 -18.76 -1.03 -1.76
CA LYS A 159 -18.91 -0.26 -3.00
C LYS A 159 -19.42 -1.14 -4.13
N THR A 160 -19.98 -0.49 -5.14
CA THR A 160 -20.59 -1.16 -6.27
C THR A 160 -19.65 -1.24 -7.46
N GLN A 161 -19.86 -2.26 -8.30
CA GLN A 161 -19.23 -2.38 -9.61
C GLN A 161 -19.46 -1.12 -10.47
N ALA A 162 -20.64 -0.50 -10.37
CA ALA A 162 -20.96 0.72 -11.11
C ALA A 162 -20.14 1.94 -10.64
N GLU A 163 -19.91 2.09 -9.33
CA GLU A 163 -19.04 3.15 -8.79
C GLU A 163 -17.60 3.00 -9.28
N PHE A 164 -17.05 1.78 -9.27
CA PHE A 164 -15.71 1.53 -9.81
C PHE A 164 -15.65 1.68 -11.33
N ASN A 165 -16.67 1.22 -12.05
CA ASN A 165 -16.73 1.44 -13.49
C ASN A 165 -16.72 2.95 -13.83
N ALA A 166 -17.42 3.77 -13.04
CA ALA A 166 -17.38 5.22 -13.20
C ALA A 166 -15.98 5.80 -12.87
N LEU A 167 -15.39 5.39 -11.73
CA LEU A 167 -14.05 5.83 -11.30
C LEU A 167 -12.97 5.53 -12.36
N PHE A 168 -13.05 4.37 -13.02
CA PHE A 168 -12.12 3.98 -14.06
C PHE A 168 -12.42 4.59 -15.44
N ASN A 169 -13.69 4.63 -15.86
CA ASN A 169 -14.03 4.85 -17.28
C ASN A 169 -14.86 6.10 -17.59
N GLN A 170 -15.50 6.73 -16.60
CA GLN A 170 -16.42 7.83 -16.88
C GLN A 170 -15.63 9.09 -17.27
N VAL A 171 -15.79 9.52 -18.51
CA VAL A 171 -15.25 10.81 -18.97
C VAL A 171 -15.85 11.96 -18.15
N GLY A 172 -15.00 12.80 -17.56
CA GLY A 172 -15.41 13.89 -16.68
C GLY A 172 -15.95 13.42 -15.33
N TYR A 173 -15.42 12.31 -14.80
CA TYR A 173 -15.76 11.84 -13.45
C TYR A 173 -15.44 12.91 -12.40
N SER A 174 -16.41 13.17 -11.51
CA SER A 174 -16.33 14.28 -10.54
C SER A 174 -16.81 13.94 -9.13
N THR A 175 -17.13 12.67 -8.87
CA THR A 175 -17.56 12.22 -7.54
C THR A 175 -16.46 12.48 -6.51
N GLY A 176 -16.84 12.97 -5.33
CA GLY A 176 -15.90 13.23 -4.24
C GLY A 176 -14.91 14.39 -4.51
N GLY A 177 -15.17 15.23 -5.52
CA GLY A 177 -14.30 16.35 -5.90
C GLY A 177 -13.23 15.99 -6.93
N ALA A 178 -13.29 14.80 -7.53
CA ALA A 178 -12.38 14.40 -8.58
C ALA A 178 -12.45 15.33 -9.80
N THR A 179 -11.34 15.48 -10.51
CA THR A 179 -11.25 16.26 -11.76
C THR A 179 -11.34 15.38 -13.01
N GLY A 180 -11.29 14.05 -12.84
CA GLY A 180 -11.41 13.07 -13.91
C GLY A 180 -11.39 11.64 -13.39
N SER A 181 -11.60 10.69 -14.30
CA SER A 181 -11.42 9.25 -14.10
C SER A 181 -9.98 8.81 -14.41
N VAL A 182 -9.67 7.54 -14.15
CA VAL A 182 -8.42 6.92 -14.62
C VAL A 182 -8.28 7.05 -16.15
N LYS A 183 -9.37 6.84 -16.90
CA LYS A 183 -9.40 7.09 -18.35
C LYS A 183 -9.06 8.54 -18.69
N ASP A 184 -9.66 9.52 -18.01
CA ASP A 184 -9.39 10.94 -18.28
C ASP A 184 -7.91 11.27 -18.08
N TYR A 185 -7.33 10.81 -16.95
CA TYR A 185 -5.91 11.00 -16.64
C TYR A 185 -5.02 10.45 -17.76
N TYR A 186 -5.19 9.18 -18.14
CA TYR A 186 -4.34 8.57 -19.15
C TYR A 186 -4.57 9.10 -20.57
N LEU A 187 -5.79 9.55 -20.91
CA LEU A 187 -6.04 10.26 -22.16
C LEU A 187 -5.30 11.60 -22.18
N GLU A 188 -5.35 12.36 -21.08
CA GLU A 188 -4.68 13.65 -20.97
C GLU A 188 -3.15 13.50 -21.02
N SER A 189 -2.59 12.66 -20.14
CA SER A 189 -1.13 12.46 -20.03
C SER A 189 -0.51 11.86 -21.30
N SER A 190 -1.28 11.13 -22.11
CA SER A 190 -0.81 10.55 -23.37
C SER A 190 -1.14 11.39 -24.60
N TYR A 191 -1.71 12.58 -24.46
CA TYR A 191 -2.22 13.37 -25.60
C TYR A 191 -3.17 12.57 -26.51
N ASN A 192 -4.07 11.79 -25.90
CA ASN A 192 -5.02 10.86 -26.53
C ASN A 192 -4.38 9.67 -27.27
N GLN A 193 -3.10 9.38 -27.05
CA GLN A 193 -2.43 8.24 -27.67
C GLN A 193 -2.70 6.92 -26.97
N PHE A 194 -3.13 6.94 -25.69
CA PHE A 194 -3.45 5.77 -24.89
C PHE A 194 -4.89 5.86 -24.39
N ASN A 195 -5.77 5.02 -24.95
CA ASN A 195 -7.18 4.96 -24.58
C ASN A 195 -7.46 3.65 -23.84
N LEU A 196 -7.36 3.70 -22.51
CA LEU A 196 -7.62 2.58 -21.63
C LEU A 196 -9.12 2.41 -21.38
N THR A 197 -9.63 1.19 -21.53
CA THR A 197 -10.98 0.81 -21.10
C THR A 197 -10.89 -0.33 -20.10
N VAL A 198 -11.51 -0.16 -18.94
CA VAL A 198 -11.41 -1.10 -17.83
C VAL A 198 -12.73 -1.84 -17.67
N ASP A 199 -12.72 -3.15 -17.85
CA ASP A 199 -13.85 -3.98 -17.44
C ASP A 199 -13.76 -4.22 -15.94
N VAL A 200 -14.89 -4.19 -15.23
CA VAL A 200 -14.92 -4.41 -13.77
C VAL A 200 -15.66 -5.71 -13.49
N ALA A 201 -15.10 -6.59 -12.65
CA ALA A 201 -15.72 -7.84 -12.23
C ALA A 201 -15.83 -7.94 -10.71
N GLY A 202 -16.79 -8.74 -10.21
CA GLY A 202 -17.09 -8.87 -8.78
C GLY A 202 -18.17 -7.90 -8.28
N PRO A 203 -18.25 -7.67 -6.95
CA PRO A 203 -17.30 -8.11 -5.93
C PRO A 203 -17.34 -9.60 -5.65
N TYR A 204 -16.16 -10.19 -5.49
CA TYR A 204 -15.97 -11.54 -4.98
C TYR A 204 -15.63 -11.50 -3.48
N VAL A 205 -15.61 -12.67 -2.83
CA VAL A 205 -15.24 -12.79 -1.41
C VAL A 205 -14.13 -13.83 -1.30
N ALA A 206 -12.98 -13.41 -0.80
CA ALA A 206 -11.86 -14.27 -0.50
C ALA A 206 -12.21 -15.25 0.64
N SER A 207 -11.58 -16.42 0.61
CA SER A 207 -11.85 -17.54 1.52
C SER A 207 -11.21 -17.38 2.90
N ARG A 208 -10.37 -16.36 3.11
CA ARG A 208 -9.72 -16.07 4.39
C ARG A 208 -9.98 -14.64 4.83
N ASN A 209 -9.61 -14.36 6.07
CA ASN A 209 -9.64 -13.03 6.66
C ASN A 209 -8.52 -12.15 6.08
N MET A 210 -8.72 -10.83 6.17
CA MET A 210 -7.80 -9.80 5.67
C MET A 210 -6.35 -10.03 6.12
N ALA A 211 -6.14 -10.38 7.39
CA ALA A 211 -4.81 -10.64 7.97
C ALA A 211 -4.01 -11.74 7.26
N TYR A 212 -4.66 -12.76 6.68
CA TYR A 212 -3.95 -13.79 5.92
C TYR A 212 -3.29 -13.22 4.66
N TYR A 213 -3.87 -12.18 4.08
CA TYR A 213 -3.40 -11.58 2.84
C TYR A 213 -2.55 -10.33 3.07
N GLY A 214 -2.90 -9.46 4.03
CA GLY A 214 -2.25 -8.17 4.20
C GLY A 214 -1.32 -8.02 5.41
N SER A 215 -1.36 -8.93 6.39
CA SER A 215 -0.56 -8.75 7.62
C SER A 215 0.93 -8.55 7.36
N ASN A 216 1.53 -7.57 8.03
CA ASN A 216 2.97 -7.30 7.94
C ASN A 216 3.88 -8.47 8.37
N THR A 217 3.36 -9.47 9.09
CA THR A 217 4.17 -10.60 9.58
C THR A 217 4.19 -11.78 8.59
N SER A 218 3.06 -12.08 7.98
CA SER A 218 2.89 -13.30 7.17
C SER A 218 1.87 -13.15 6.04
N GLY A 219 1.50 -11.91 5.72
CA GLY A 219 0.57 -11.58 4.66
C GLY A 219 1.08 -12.05 3.30
N ASN A 220 0.15 -12.45 2.46
CA ASN A 220 0.42 -12.87 1.09
C ASN A 220 -0.57 -12.21 0.11
N PRO A 221 -0.31 -10.96 -0.32
CA PRO A 221 -1.18 -10.27 -1.27
C PRO A 221 -1.30 -11.01 -2.61
N SER A 222 -0.22 -11.66 -3.06
CA SER A 222 -0.24 -12.47 -4.28
C SER A 222 -1.22 -13.65 -4.19
N ALA A 223 -1.46 -14.21 -2.99
CA ALA A 223 -2.49 -15.22 -2.78
C ALA A 223 -3.90 -14.65 -2.97
N LEU A 224 -4.16 -13.40 -2.55
CA LEU A 224 -5.43 -12.71 -2.79
C LEU A 224 -5.67 -12.53 -4.28
N VAL A 225 -4.65 -12.07 -5.01
CA VAL A 225 -4.72 -11.83 -6.47
C VAL A 225 -5.02 -13.14 -7.20
N ARG A 226 -4.31 -14.23 -6.87
CA ARG A 226 -4.59 -15.57 -7.44
C ARG A 226 -6.02 -16.01 -7.18
N GLU A 227 -6.51 -15.79 -5.97
CA GLU A 227 -7.86 -16.16 -5.60
C GLU A 227 -8.90 -15.32 -6.34
N ALA A 228 -8.69 -14.01 -6.46
CA ALA A 228 -9.52 -13.11 -7.24
C ALA A 228 -9.61 -13.53 -8.72
N ILE A 229 -8.47 -13.84 -9.35
CA ILE A 229 -8.43 -14.37 -10.73
C ILE A 229 -9.26 -15.65 -10.85
N ASN A 230 -9.09 -16.60 -9.92
CA ASN A 230 -9.82 -17.87 -9.96
C ASN A 230 -11.33 -17.71 -9.72
N LEU A 231 -11.75 -16.75 -8.89
CA LEU A 231 -13.16 -16.44 -8.67
C LEU A 231 -13.79 -15.72 -9.86
N ALA A 232 -13.02 -14.92 -10.58
CA ALA A 232 -13.46 -14.20 -11.77
C ALA A 232 -13.55 -15.07 -13.02
N ASP A 233 -12.71 -16.10 -13.15
CA ASP A 233 -12.58 -17.02 -14.29
C ASP A 233 -13.92 -17.54 -14.88
N PRO A 234 -14.94 -17.93 -14.11
CA PRO A 234 -16.22 -18.37 -14.69
C PRO A 234 -17.02 -17.25 -15.39
N HIS A 235 -16.66 -15.99 -15.19
CA HIS A 235 -17.40 -14.80 -15.61
C HIS A 235 -16.59 -13.88 -16.53
N VAL A 236 -15.28 -14.08 -16.59
CA VAL A 236 -14.32 -13.22 -17.29
C VAL A 236 -13.49 -14.08 -18.22
N ASN A 237 -13.50 -13.76 -19.51
CA ASN A 237 -12.57 -14.35 -20.47
C ASN A 237 -11.25 -13.55 -20.45
N PHE A 238 -10.23 -14.09 -19.79
CA PHE A 238 -8.95 -13.43 -19.63
C PHE A 238 -8.20 -13.22 -20.96
N ALA A 239 -8.52 -13.99 -22.01
CA ALA A 239 -7.91 -13.83 -23.32
C ALA A 239 -8.16 -12.46 -23.96
N GLU A 240 -9.18 -11.72 -23.51
CA GLU A 240 -9.50 -10.38 -24.03
C GLU A 240 -8.54 -9.27 -23.56
N TYR A 241 -7.71 -9.56 -22.55
CA TYR A 241 -6.78 -8.60 -21.95
C TYR A 241 -5.32 -8.91 -22.32
N ASP A 242 -5.11 -9.74 -23.34
CA ASP A 242 -3.85 -9.85 -24.09
C ASP A 242 -3.95 -8.88 -25.28
N ASN A 243 -3.53 -7.62 -25.08
CA ASN A 243 -3.75 -6.52 -26.01
C ASN A 243 -2.78 -6.52 -27.20
N ASP A 244 -1.69 -7.29 -27.15
CA ASP A 244 -0.67 -7.38 -28.19
C ASP A 244 -0.47 -8.79 -28.77
N ASN A 245 -1.21 -9.78 -28.26
CA ASN A 245 -1.19 -11.20 -28.62
C ASN A 245 0.14 -11.91 -28.33
N ASP A 246 0.87 -11.50 -27.29
CA ASP A 246 2.13 -12.14 -26.90
C ASP A 246 1.96 -13.43 -26.07
N GLY A 247 0.71 -13.78 -25.76
CA GLY A 247 0.33 -14.96 -24.97
C GLY A 247 0.13 -14.68 -23.48
N TYR A 248 0.24 -13.42 -23.05
CA TYR A 248 0.04 -12.98 -21.67
C TYR A 248 -1.12 -11.99 -21.58
N VAL A 249 -1.86 -12.07 -20.49
CA VAL A 249 -2.68 -10.93 -20.06
C VAL A 249 -1.75 -9.83 -19.60
N ASP A 250 -1.91 -8.63 -20.15
CA ASP A 250 -0.95 -7.53 -19.91
C ASP A 250 -0.89 -7.14 -18.44
N ALA A 251 -2.05 -7.11 -17.76
CA ALA A 251 -2.16 -7.01 -16.31
C ALA A 251 -3.58 -7.30 -15.81
N VAL A 252 -3.70 -7.56 -14.50
CA VAL A 252 -4.97 -7.49 -13.77
C VAL A 252 -4.89 -6.41 -12.69
N TYR A 253 -5.97 -5.68 -12.48
CA TYR A 253 -6.06 -4.69 -11.40
C TYR A 253 -6.95 -5.25 -10.28
N ILE A 254 -6.52 -5.17 -9.02
CA ILE A 254 -7.30 -5.65 -7.89
C ILE A 254 -7.74 -4.46 -7.03
N ILE A 255 -9.03 -4.39 -6.71
CA ILE A 255 -9.50 -3.52 -5.63
C ILE A 255 -9.90 -4.40 -4.45
N PHE A 256 -9.24 -4.21 -3.31
CA PHE A 256 -9.53 -4.97 -2.09
C PHE A 256 -10.42 -4.17 -1.12
N ALA A 257 -11.31 -4.87 -0.40
CA ALA A 257 -12.24 -4.20 0.52
C ALA A 257 -11.52 -3.51 1.69
N GLY A 258 -12.04 -2.34 2.10
CA GLY A 258 -11.47 -1.56 3.20
C GLY A 258 -10.47 -0.49 2.77
N TYR A 259 -9.59 -0.11 3.71
CA TYR A 259 -8.61 0.97 3.55
C TYR A 259 -7.22 0.40 3.24
N GLY A 260 -6.37 1.20 2.61
CA GLY A 260 -4.98 0.86 2.35
C GLY A 260 -4.11 1.19 3.55
N GLU A 261 -3.09 0.37 3.80
CA GLU A 261 -2.14 0.62 4.90
C GLU A 261 -1.38 1.94 4.70
N GLU A 262 -1.10 2.31 3.45
CA GLU A 262 -0.42 3.54 3.05
C GLU A 262 -1.14 4.82 3.53
N ALA A 263 -2.45 4.72 3.79
CA ALA A 263 -3.31 5.82 4.21
C ALA A 263 -3.85 5.64 5.63
N GLY A 264 -3.19 4.80 6.44
CA GLY A 264 -3.56 4.58 7.84
C GLY A 264 -4.60 3.50 8.07
N GLY A 265 -4.75 2.59 7.10
CA GLY A 265 -5.49 1.35 7.29
C GLY A 265 -4.94 0.52 8.48
N PRO A 266 -5.69 -0.50 8.92
CA PRO A 266 -5.19 -1.42 9.95
C PRO A 266 -3.90 -2.13 9.48
N ALA A 267 -3.05 -2.58 10.40
CA ALA A 267 -1.79 -3.29 10.09
C ALA A 267 -1.96 -4.65 9.38
N ASP A 268 -3.20 -5.10 9.22
CA ASP A 268 -3.58 -6.27 8.43
C ASP A 268 -4.07 -5.92 7.02
N ALA A 269 -4.24 -4.62 6.72
CA ALA A 269 -4.56 -4.14 5.38
C ALA A 269 -3.37 -4.32 4.45
N ILE A 270 -3.65 -4.33 3.15
CA ILE A 270 -2.61 -4.37 2.13
C ILE A 270 -2.18 -2.93 1.86
N TRP A 271 -0.87 -2.69 1.80
CA TRP A 271 -0.29 -1.49 1.19
C TRP A 271 -0.44 -1.60 -0.33
N SER A 272 -1.04 -0.59 -0.99
CA SER A 272 -1.20 -0.56 -2.45
C SER A 272 0.11 -0.85 -3.18
N HIS A 273 0.11 -1.66 -4.22
CA HIS A 273 1.34 -2.01 -4.95
C HIS A 273 1.08 -2.59 -6.33
N ALA A 274 2.10 -2.57 -7.18
CA ALA A 274 2.28 -3.35 -8.40
C ALA A 274 3.33 -4.45 -8.22
N SER A 275 3.09 -5.62 -8.83
CA SER A 275 3.95 -6.81 -8.68
C SER A 275 3.70 -7.84 -9.79
N SER A 276 4.37 -8.99 -9.69
CA SER A 276 4.21 -10.15 -10.56
C SER A 276 3.94 -11.43 -9.77
N LEU A 277 3.00 -12.24 -10.27
CA LEU A 277 2.72 -13.57 -9.75
C LEU A 277 3.75 -14.58 -10.24
N TYR A 278 4.52 -15.16 -9.31
CA TYR A 278 5.35 -16.32 -9.60
C TYR A 278 4.88 -17.57 -8.83
N PRO A 279 4.56 -18.69 -9.50
CA PRO A 279 4.44 -18.85 -10.95
C PRO A 279 3.21 -18.10 -11.52
N ALA A 280 3.24 -17.72 -12.79
CA ALA A 280 2.08 -17.12 -13.46
C ALA A 280 0.85 -18.03 -13.40
N VAL A 281 -0.35 -17.46 -13.37
CA VAL A 281 -1.62 -18.20 -13.44
C VAL A 281 -1.96 -18.42 -14.92
N TYR A 282 -2.49 -19.58 -15.29
CA TYR A 282 -2.87 -19.88 -16.67
C TYR A 282 -4.39 -20.01 -16.80
N LYS A 283 -5.04 -19.11 -17.55
CA LYS A 283 -6.49 -19.06 -17.79
C LYS A 283 -6.77 -18.69 -19.25
N ASP A 284 -7.81 -19.26 -19.83
CA ASP A 284 -8.27 -18.94 -21.19
C ASP A 284 -7.17 -18.93 -22.28
N GLY A 285 -6.18 -19.81 -22.14
CA GLY A 285 -5.08 -19.90 -23.08
C GLY A 285 -3.96 -18.88 -22.88
N LYS A 286 -4.06 -17.99 -21.88
CA LYS A 286 -3.09 -16.93 -21.57
C LYS A 286 -2.44 -17.11 -20.20
N TYR A 287 -1.25 -16.56 -20.06
CA TYR A 287 -0.57 -16.44 -18.77
C TYR A 287 -0.86 -15.09 -18.12
N ILE A 288 -1.12 -15.09 -16.82
CA ILE A 288 -1.41 -13.91 -16.01
C ILE A 288 -0.31 -13.82 -14.96
N SER A 289 0.50 -12.78 -15.05
CA SER A 289 1.62 -12.53 -14.13
C SER A 289 1.48 -11.18 -13.46
N ARG A 290 1.40 -10.11 -14.25
CA ARG A 290 1.40 -8.76 -13.69
C ARG A 290 0.10 -8.40 -13.03
N TYR A 291 0.20 -7.70 -11.91
CA TYR A 291 -0.93 -7.09 -11.27
C TYR A 291 -0.57 -5.78 -10.59
N SER A 292 -1.58 -4.98 -10.32
CA SER A 292 -1.55 -3.90 -9.34
C SER A 292 -2.78 -3.95 -8.44
N CYS A 293 -2.70 -3.33 -7.27
CA CYS A 293 -3.80 -3.33 -6.32
C CYS A 293 -3.93 -2.05 -5.50
N SER A 294 -5.16 -1.73 -5.13
CA SER A 294 -5.49 -0.55 -4.32
C SER A 294 -6.73 -0.77 -3.44
N PRO A 295 -6.92 0.05 -2.39
CA PRO A 295 -8.05 -0.10 -1.51
C PRO A 295 -9.36 0.37 -2.12
N GLU A 296 -10.45 -0.18 -1.62
CA GLU A 296 -11.80 0.24 -1.93
C GLU A 296 -12.12 1.64 -1.39
N LEU A 297 -11.66 1.94 -0.18
CA LEU A 297 -12.03 3.12 0.60
C LEU A 297 -10.86 4.08 0.77
N ARG A 298 -11.19 5.38 0.80
CA ARG A 298 -10.22 6.47 0.97
C ARG A 298 -9.87 6.74 2.42
N GLY A 299 -8.59 6.95 2.70
CA GLY A 299 -8.07 7.34 4.02
C GLY A 299 -8.11 6.19 5.02
N SER A 300 -8.30 6.50 6.30
CA SER A 300 -8.39 5.52 7.39
C SER A 300 -9.79 5.41 8.01
N TYR A 301 -10.76 6.20 7.54
CA TYR A 301 -12.10 6.28 8.13
C TYR A 301 -13.17 6.71 7.10
N GLY A 302 -14.44 6.54 7.48
CA GLY A 302 -15.58 6.88 6.64
C GLY A 302 -16.01 5.76 5.67
N GLN A 303 -16.60 6.16 4.54
CA GLN A 303 -17.11 5.24 3.52
C GLN A 303 -16.93 5.84 2.11
N ASN A 304 -15.98 6.77 1.94
CA ASN A 304 -15.73 7.36 0.63
C ASN A 304 -14.96 6.36 -0.22
N ILE A 305 -15.33 6.24 -1.50
CA ILE A 305 -14.55 5.46 -2.46
C ILE A 305 -13.13 6.05 -2.59
N THR A 306 -12.15 5.20 -2.88
CA THR A 306 -10.78 5.63 -3.17
C THR A 306 -10.69 6.66 -4.30
N ASN A 307 -9.58 7.40 -4.35
CA ASN A 307 -9.29 8.36 -5.42
C ASN A 307 -8.50 7.69 -6.56
N ILE A 308 -8.46 8.34 -7.72
CA ILE A 308 -7.76 7.79 -8.90
C ILE A 308 -6.23 7.81 -8.77
N GLY A 309 -5.64 8.64 -7.92
CA GLY A 309 -4.19 8.90 -7.99
C GLY A 309 -3.35 7.72 -7.52
N VAL A 310 -3.69 7.06 -6.40
CA VAL A 310 -3.11 5.74 -6.03
C VAL A 310 -3.32 4.74 -7.16
N ILE A 311 -4.52 4.71 -7.78
CA ILE A 311 -4.80 3.78 -8.87
C ILE A 311 -3.87 4.01 -10.07
N CYS A 312 -3.71 5.27 -10.47
CA CYS A 312 -2.83 5.69 -11.56
C CYS A 312 -1.35 5.46 -11.24
N HIS A 313 -0.94 5.61 -9.98
CA HIS A 313 0.42 5.33 -9.53
C HIS A 313 0.77 3.85 -9.73
N GLU A 314 -0.05 2.98 -9.14
CA GLU A 314 0.19 1.53 -9.23
C GLU A 314 0.06 1.01 -10.67
N PHE A 315 -0.87 1.56 -11.45
CA PHE A 315 -0.95 1.21 -12.86
C PHE A 315 0.23 1.79 -13.67
N GLY A 316 0.79 2.93 -13.27
CA GLY A 316 2.00 3.51 -13.85
C GLY A 316 3.19 2.56 -13.82
N HIS A 317 3.38 1.82 -12.72
CA HIS A 317 4.39 0.76 -12.63
C HIS A 317 4.14 -0.39 -13.61
N VAL A 318 2.87 -0.78 -13.79
CA VAL A 318 2.47 -1.78 -14.78
C VAL A 318 2.81 -1.33 -16.21
N LEU A 319 2.70 -0.01 -16.49
CA LEU A 319 3.13 0.60 -17.75
C LEU A 319 4.67 0.72 -17.88
N GLY A 320 5.42 0.47 -16.79
CA GLY A 320 6.88 0.46 -16.77
C GLY A 320 7.54 1.72 -16.20
N ALA A 321 6.78 2.60 -15.53
CA ALA A 321 7.34 3.77 -14.86
C ALA A 321 7.99 3.39 -13.50
N PRO A 322 9.22 3.86 -13.21
CA PRO A 322 9.82 3.72 -11.89
C PRO A 322 9.23 4.73 -10.89
N ASP A 323 9.43 4.49 -9.60
CA ASP A 323 9.26 5.52 -8.56
C ASP A 323 10.28 6.66 -8.72
N TYR A 324 9.83 7.89 -8.51
CA TYR A 324 10.69 9.08 -8.56
C TYR A 324 10.94 9.72 -7.19
N TYR A 325 10.68 9.00 -6.10
CA TYR A 325 11.04 9.34 -4.73
C TYR A 325 12.12 8.40 -4.18
N ASP A 326 12.67 8.70 -3.00
CA ASP A 326 13.71 7.87 -2.37
C ASP A 326 13.13 6.55 -1.84
N THR A 327 13.64 5.44 -2.38
CA THR A 327 13.27 4.06 -2.03
C THR A 327 14.45 3.26 -1.45
N ASP A 328 15.60 3.90 -1.16
CA ASP A 328 16.81 3.22 -0.68
C ASP A 328 17.24 3.62 0.74
N TYR A 329 16.73 4.75 1.23
CA TYR A 329 16.92 5.25 2.60
C TYR A 329 18.40 5.37 3.02
N GLU A 330 19.34 5.55 2.09
CA GLU A 330 20.79 5.53 2.36
C GLU A 330 21.25 6.58 3.40
N THR A 331 20.53 7.71 3.52
CA THR A 331 20.87 8.80 4.44
C THR A 331 19.97 8.91 5.67
N GLY A 332 19.12 7.91 5.93
CA GLY A 332 18.31 7.82 7.15
C GLY A 332 17.13 8.81 7.21
N GLY A 333 16.55 9.13 6.05
CA GLY A 333 15.38 10.00 5.93
C GLY A 333 14.54 9.66 4.70
N GLN A 334 13.50 10.43 4.43
CA GLN A 334 12.69 10.36 3.21
C GLN A 334 13.02 11.58 2.33
N TYR A 335 13.31 11.35 1.05
CA TYR A 335 13.38 12.43 0.06
C TYR A 335 12.22 12.31 -0.91
N SER A 336 11.42 13.38 -1.02
CA SER A 336 10.20 13.41 -1.84
C SER A 336 10.46 13.38 -3.34
N GLY A 337 11.72 13.48 -3.78
CA GLY A 337 12.07 13.44 -5.19
C GLY A 337 11.44 14.59 -5.97
N THR A 338 10.64 14.26 -6.97
CA THR A 338 9.85 15.23 -7.76
C THR A 338 8.61 15.77 -7.00
N GLY A 339 8.24 15.17 -5.87
CA GLY A 339 7.15 15.62 -5.00
C GLY A 339 5.81 15.71 -5.73
N ASP A 340 4.99 16.70 -5.36
CA ASP A 340 3.64 16.93 -5.91
C ASP A 340 3.63 17.26 -7.42
N TRP A 341 4.79 17.43 -8.05
CA TRP A 341 4.90 17.68 -9.49
C TRP A 341 4.79 16.42 -10.35
N ASP A 342 4.92 15.23 -9.75
CA ASP A 342 4.92 13.96 -10.50
C ASP A 342 3.97 12.93 -9.87
N MET A 343 3.23 12.24 -10.73
CA MET A 343 2.29 11.19 -10.32
C MET A 343 3.01 9.95 -9.78
N MET A 344 4.24 9.68 -10.24
CA MET A 344 5.09 8.60 -9.69
C MET A 344 5.87 9.04 -8.42
N ALA A 345 5.40 10.11 -7.74
CA ALA A 345 5.90 10.61 -6.48
C ALA A 345 4.74 11.13 -5.60
N GLY A 346 4.82 12.35 -5.07
CA GLY A 346 3.79 12.91 -4.18
C GLY A 346 2.52 13.40 -4.88
N GLY A 347 2.47 13.40 -6.21
CA GLY A 347 1.32 13.89 -6.98
C GLY A 347 0.15 12.91 -7.11
N SER A 348 0.28 11.68 -6.61
CA SER A 348 -0.76 10.63 -6.58
C SER A 348 -1.75 10.74 -5.43
#